data_AF-A0AAD4NHX0-F1
#
_entry.id   AF-A0AAD4NHX0-F1
#
_cell.length_a   1.000
_cell.length_b   1.000
_cell.length_c   1.000
_cell.angle_alpha   90.00
_cell.angle_beta   90.00
_cell.angle_gamma   90.00
#
_symmetry.space_group_name_H-M   'P 1'
#
loop_
_entity.id
_entity.type
_entity.pdbx_description
1 polymer ?
#
loop_
_entity_poly.entity_id
_entity_poly.type
_entity_poly.pdbx_seq_one_letter_code
_entity_poly.pdbx_strand_id
1 'polypeptide(L)'
;MVVRSNEKLLHFFLKQQNLIIVNVIAFSIALSTGVVCYFSLTKPQDYSKFLFEFPWILENLRSTSTSFIYFDAHSTFTQIFFMSVFVLFAAYEIISFIAAWSILRILRENSMYFSAKTYTMHRQLTILIFGQLLAPVIFNVLPICIVLMGMLVGYKLDKWAIQFFILTLTIYAPANSLMTIHFVTPYRRFTYATISCRPHKISLGLIEHNATEGNPSFMLTTQSVTVRAYENNK
;
A
#
# COMPACT_ATOMS: atom_id res chain seq x y z
N MET A 1 -23.56 20.53 9.66
CA MET A 1 -24.36 20.68 8.42
C MET A 1 -23.49 21.44 7.42
N VAL A 2 -23.62 21.21 6.10
CA VAL A 2 -22.76 21.73 5.00
C VAL A 2 -21.67 20.73 4.52
N VAL A 3 -22.11 19.56 4.07
CA VAL A 3 -21.40 18.70 3.09
C VAL A 3 -22.02 18.86 1.69
N ARG A 4 -22.89 19.88 1.47
CA ARG A 4 -23.78 19.92 0.30
C ARG A 4 -23.07 20.22 -1.04
N SER A 5 -21.93 20.90 -1.03
CA SER A 5 -21.29 21.41 -2.26
C SER A 5 -20.50 20.37 -3.04
N ASN A 6 -20.16 19.21 -2.45
CA ASN A 6 -19.45 18.14 -3.15
C ASN A 6 -20.13 16.77 -2.96
N GLU A 7 -21.44 16.78 -2.66
CA GLU A 7 -22.25 15.55 -2.61
C GLU A 7 -22.11 14.77 -3.91
N LYS A 8 -22.11 15.41 -5.08
CA LYS A 8 -22.00 14.67 -6.35
C LYS A 8 -20.72 13.85 -6.47
N LEU A 9 -19.58 14.37 -6.01
CA LEU A 9 -18.28 13.72 -6.17
C LEU A 9 -18.06 12.67 -5.07
N LEU A 10 -18.48 12.98 -3.84
CA LEU A 10 -18.50 12.01 -2.74
C LEU A 10 -19.49 10.87 -3.04
N HIS A 11 -20.67 11.18 -3.54
CA HIS A 11 -21.72 10.22 -3.92
C HIS A 11 -21.37 9.48 -5.21
N PHE A 12 -20.46 10.03 -6.04
CA PHE A 12 -19.81 9.30 -7.12
C PHE A 12 -18.82 8.28 -6.55
N PHE A 13 -17.87 8.67 -5.69
CA PHE A 13 -16.90 7.72 -5.11
C PHE A 13 -17.53 6.68 -4.18
N LEU A 14 -18.52 7.08 -3.37
CA LEU A 14 -19.31 6.21 -2.50
C LEU A 14 -20.43 5.51 -3.26
N LYS A 15 -20.65 5.81 -4.55
CA LYS A 15 -21.62 5.07 -5.35
C LYS A 15 -21.16 3.62 -5.33
N GLN A 16 -22.04 2.74 -4.87
CA GLN A 16 -21.77 1.31 -4.79
C GLN A 16 -21.25 0.75 -6.13
N GLN A 17 -21.69 1.33 -7.26
CA GLN A 17 -21.19 1.03 -8.60
C GLN A 17 -19.68 1.25 -8.77
N ASN A 18 -19.12 2.34 -8.25
CA ASN A 18 -17.69 2.62 -8.38
C ASN A 18 -16.84 1.71 -7.49
N LEU A 19 -17.34 1.38 -6.30
CA LEU A 19 -16.73 0.35 -5.45
C LEU A 19 -16.76 -1.03 -6.11
N ILE A 20 -17.86 -1.38 -6.78
CA ILE A 20 -17.95 -2.62 -7.56
C ILE A 20 -16.92 -2.61 -8.69
N ILE A 21 -16.80 -1.51 -9.44
CA ILE A 21 -15.81 -1.40 -10.53
C ILE A 21 -14.39 -1.61 -10.01
N VAL A 22 -14.00 -0.95 -8.92
CA VAL A 22 -12.66 -1.10 -8.32
C VAL A 22 -12.42 -2.55 -7.87
N ASN A 23 -13.40 -3.18 -7.23
CA ASN A 23 -13.31 -4.58 -6.81
C ASN A 23 -13.24 -5.55 -8.01
N VAL A 24 -13.99 -5.28 -9.08
CA VAL A 24 -13.92 -6.08 -10.32
C VAL A 24 -12.55 -5.97 -10.98
N ILE A 25 -11.94 -4.78 -11.00
CA ILE A 25 -10.58 -4.58 -11.50
C ILE A 25 -9.59 -5.37 -10.64
N ALA A 26 -9.65 -5.21 -9.32
CA ALA A 26 -8.76 -5.91 -8.39
C ALA A 26 -8.93 -7.44 -8.51
N PHE A 27 -10.16 -7.93 -8.60
CA PHE A 27 -10.47 -9.35 -8.81
C PHE A 27 -9.95 -9.85 -10.15
N SER A 28 -10.07 -9.06 -11.23
CA SER A 28 -9.54 -9.41 -12.54
C SER A 28 -8.01 -9.53 -12.54
N ILE A 29 -7.31 -8.64 -11.81
CA ILE A 29 -5.85 -8.72 -11.60
C ILE A 29 -5.49 -9.98 -10.79
N ALA A 30 -6.24 -10.28 -9.73
CA ALA A 30 -6.00 -11.48 -8.92
C ALA A 30 -6.25 -12.77 -9.72
N LEU A 31 -7.33 -12.80 -10.51
CA LEU A 31 -7.69 -13.94 -11.35
C LEU A 31 -6.67 -14.17 -12.46
N SER A 32 -6.22 -13.11 -13.15
CA SER A 32 -5.20 -13.23 -14.20
C SER A 32 -3.88 -13.75 -13.62
N THR A 33 -3.49 -13.26 -12.45
CA THR A 33 -2.32 -13.75 -11.71
C THR A 33 -2.47 -15.23 -11.33
N GLY A 34 -3.65 -15.63 -10.82
CA GLY A 34 -3.93 -17.01 -10.45
C GLY A 34 -3.91 -17.99 -11.62
N VAL A 35 -4.52 -17.61 -12.76
CA VAL A 35 -4.48 -18.41 -14.00
C VAL A 35 -3.04 -18.61 -14.47
N VAL A 36 -2.22 -17.58 -14.37
CA VAL A 36 -0.82 -17.66 -14.76
C VAL A 36 0.01 -18.51 -13.81
N CYS A 37 -0.18 -18.38 -12.49
CA CYS A 37 0.43 -19.29 -11.52
C CYS A 37 0.04 -20.75 -11.83
N TYR A 38 -1.23 -21.01 -12.15
CA TYR A 38 -1.72 -22.34 -12.52
C TYR A 38 -1.05 -22.88 -13.79
N PHE A 39 -0.99 -22.10 -14.87
CA PHE A 39 -0.31 -22.51 -16.11
C PHE A 39 1.19 -22.74 -15.92
N SER A 40 1.82 -21.94 -15.06
CA SER A 40 3.24 -22.09 -14.74
C SER A 40 3.53 -23.37 -13.97
N LEU A 41 2.63 -23.74 -13.05
CA LEU A 41 2.75 -24.98 -12.26
C LEU A 41 2.47 -26.24 -13.09
N THR A 42 1.69 -26.14 -14.17
CA THR A 42 1.27 -27.28 -14.99
C THR A 42 2.20 -27.63 -16.14
N LYS A 43 3.21 -26.79 -16.46
CA LYS A 43 4.22 -27.05 -17.50
C LYS A 43 5.62 -27.31 -16.93
N PRO A 44 5.89 -28.51 -16.38
CA PRO A 44 7.16 -28.82 -15.73
C PRO A 44 8.36 -28.95 -16.70
N GLN A 45 8.13 -29.09 -18.01
CA GLN A 45 9.18 -29.48 -18.96
C GLN A 45 10.21 -28.38 -19.28
N ASP A 46 9.88 -27.10 -19.12
CA ASP A 46 10.82 -25.99 -19.38
C ASP A 46 11.65 -25.60 -18.14
N TYR A 47 11.26 -26.08 -16.96
CA TYR A 47 11.96 -25.77 -15.70
C TYR A 47 13.38 -26.36 -15.66
N SER A 48 13.56 -27.57 -16.18
CA SER A 48 14.87 -28.24 -16.22
C SER A 48 15.89 -27.46 -17.06
N LYS A 49 15.48 -26.85 -18.18
CA LYS A 49 16.36 -26.01 -19.02
C LYS A 49 16.80 -24.74 -18.29
N PHE A 50 15.88 -24.07 -17.59
CA PHE A 50 16.20 -22.89 -16.79
C PHE A 50 17.21 -23.21 -15.67
N LEU A 51 17.03 -24.35 -15.00
CA LEU A 51 17.95 -24.81 -13.96
C LEU A 51 19.37 -25.08 -14.48
N PHE A 52 19.50 -25.54 -15.74
CA PHE A 52 20.80 -25.71 -16.39
C PHE A 52 21.45 -24.38 -16.75
N GLU A 53 20.66 -23.36 -17.10
CA GLU A 53 21.17 -22.06 -17.53
C GLU A 53 21.61 -21.17 -16.36
N PHE A 54 21.01 -21.35 -15.16
CA PHE A 54 21.33 -20.55 -13.97
C PHE A 54 21.64 -21.41 -12.72
N PRO A 55 22.77 -22.15 -12.72
CA PRO A 55 23.09 -23.10 -11.64
C PRO A 55 23.32 -22.43 -10.26
N TRP A 56 23.75 -21.18 -10.22
CA TRP A 56 23.95 -20.40 -8.99
C TRP A 56 22.66 -20.07 -8.25
N ILE A 57 21.52 -20.09 -8.95
CA ILE A 57 20.20 -19.96 -8.34
C ILE A 57 19.95 -21.23 -7.53
N LEU A 58 20.09 -22.40 -8.16
CA LEU A 58 19.92 -23.73 -7.57
C LEU A 58 20.67 -23.95 -6.24
N GLU A 59 21.90 -23.44 -6.13
CA GLU A 59 22.74 -23.56 -4.93
C GLU A 59 22.14 -22.84 -3.72
N ASN A 60 21.56 -21.64 -3.93
CA ASN A 60 20.85 -20.92 -2.88
C ASN A 60 19.46 -21.53 -2.59
N LEU A 61 18.83 -22.10 -3.61
CA LEU A 61 17.49 -22.66 -3.52
C LEU A 61 17.41 -24.02 -2.84
N ARG A 62 18.49 -24.81 -2.86
CA ARG A 62 18.50 -26.14 -2.22
C ARG A 62 18.26 -26.08 -0.71
N SER A 63 18.49 -24.93 -0.09
CA SER A 63 18.23 -24.69 1.34
C SER A 63 16.78 -24.28 1.66
N THR A 64 16.00 -23.87 0.66
CA THR A 64 14.67 -23.27 0.85
C THR A 64 13.64 -24.02 0.01
N SER A 65 12.72 -24.73 0.66
CA SER A 65 11.63 -25.49 0.02
C SER A 65 10.55 -24.56 -0.56
N THR A 66 10.91 -23.77 -1.56
CA THR A 66 10.02 -22.83 -2.26
C THR A 66 9.81 -23.28 -3.69
N SER A 67 8.55 -23.28 -4.15
CA SER A 67 8.20 -23.55 -5.55
C SER A 67 8.51 -22.34 -6.42
N PHE A 68 9.12 -22.55 -7.58
CA PHE A 68 9.44 -21.49 -8.54
C PHE A 68 8.47 -21.47 -9.71
N ILE A 69 8.19 -20.27 -10.17
CA ILE A 69 7.41 -20.01 -11.38
C ILE A 69 8.39 -19.50 -12.43
N TYR A 70 8.54 -20.26 -13.52
CA TYR A 70 9.37 -19.88 -14.66
C TYR A 70 8.49 -19.28 -15.77
N PHE A 71 8.93 -18.15 -16.32
CA PHE A 71 8.31 -17.51 -17.48
C PHE A 71 9.34 -17.37 -18.59
N ASP A 72 9.05 -17.95 -19.74
CA ASP A 72 9.78 -17.63 -20.96
C ASP A 72 9.37 -16.23 -21.45
N ALA A 73 10.28 -15.26 -21.35
CA ALA A 73 10.06 -13.87 -21.75
C ALA A 73 9.80 -13.69 -23.26
N HIS A 74 10.23 -14.64 -24.09
CA HIS A 74 9.99 -14.60 -25.53
C HIS A 74 8.66 -15.25 -25.93
N SER A 75 8.02 -15.98 -25.01
CA SER A 75 6.69 -16.53 -25.26
C SER A 75 5.67 -15.41 -25.43
N THR A 76 4.93 -15.45 -26.54
CA THR A 76 3.83 -14.51 -26.83
C THR A 76 2.81 -14.48 -25.69
N PHE A 77 2.57 -15.63 -25.04
CA PHE A 77 1.67 -15.71 -23.88
C PHE A 77 2.18 -14.88 -22.71
N THR A 78 3.45 -15.04 -22.34
CA THR A 78 4.11 -14.28 -21.27
C THR A 78 4.06 -12.78 -21.55
N GLN A 79 4.34 -12.37 -22.79
CA GLN A 79 4.31 -10.96 -23.20
C GLN A 79 2.90 -10.37 -23.09
N ILE A 80 1.88 -11.05 -23.63
CA ILE A 80 0.48 -10.62 -23.52
C ILE A 80 0.07 -10.52 -22.05
N PHE A 81 0.46 -11.49 -21.23
CA PHE A 81 0.16 -11.46 -19.80
C PHE A 81 0.78 -10.24 -19.11
N PHE A 82 2.09 -10.04 -19.22
CA PHE A 82 2.75 -8.89 -18.57
C PHE A 82 2.22 -7.56 -19.08
N MET A 83 1.92 -7.45 -20.38
CA MET A 83 1.26 -6.26 -20.94
C MET A 83 -0.13 -6.05 -20.35
N SER A 84 -0.93 -7.10 -20.20
CA SER A 84 -2.27 -7.00 -19.61
C SER A 84 -2.24 -6.57 -18.14
N VAL A 85 -1.33 -7.14 -17.35
CA VAL A 85 -1.11 -6.77 -15.94
C VAL A 85 -0.63 -5.33 -15.85
N PHE A 86 0.30 -4.92 -16.72
CA PHE A 86 0.81 -3.55 -16.77
C PHE A 86 -0.30 -2.54 -17.07
N VAL A 87 -1.13 -2.80 -18.09
CA VAL A 87 -2.26 -1.92 -18.45
C VAL A 87 -3.29 -1.82 -17.32
N LEU A 88 -3.67 -2.96 -16.71
CA LEU A 88 -4.62 -2.99 -15.60
C LEU A 88 -4.06 -2.24 -14.38
N PHE A 89 -2.79 -2.43 -14.06
CA PHE A 89 -2.12 -1.74 -12.98
C PHE A 89 -2.04 -0.23 -13.24
N ALA A 90 -1.64 0.19 -14.44
CA ALA A 90 -1.57 1.60 -14.82
C ALA A 90 -2.95 2.27 -14.73
N ALA A 91 -4.01 1.60 -15.20
CA ALA A 91 -5.37 2.09 -15.08
C ALA A 91 -5.80 2.25 -13.61
N TYR A 92 -5.51 1.25 -12.77
CA TYR A 92 -5.77 1.29 -11.33
C TYR A 92 -5.05 2.47 -10.65
N GLU A 93 -3.78 2.69 -10.95
CA GLU A 93 -2.99 3.81 -10.41
C GLU A 93 -3.54 5.16 -10.85
N ILE A 94 -3.86 5.33 -12.13
CA ILE A 94 -4.45 6.58 -12.65
C ILE A 94 -5.76 6.90 -11.92
N ILE A 95 -6.65 5.91 -11.76
CA ILE A 95 -7.92 6.09 -11.04
C ILE A 95 -7.66 6.47 -9.58
N SER A 96 -6.72 5.80 -8.92
CA SER A 96 -6.37 6.04 -7.52
C SER A 96 -5.77 7.44 -7.32
N PHE A 97 -4.92 7.88 -8.24
CA PHE A 97 -4.33 9.22 -8.23
C PHE A 97 -5.37 10.31 -8.44
N ILE A 98 -6.30 10.11 -9.39
CA ILE A 98 -7.44 11.02 -9.61
C ILE A 98 -8.28 11.10 -8.33
N ALA A 99 -8.57 9.97 -7.68
CA ALA A 99 -9.34 9.93 -6.45
C ALA A 99 -8.63 10.69 -5.31
N ALA A 100 -7.34 10.45 -5.09
CA ALA A 100 -6.57 11.13 -4.07
C ALA A 100 -6.48 12.65 -4.33
N TRP A 101 -6.29 13.05 -5.59
CA TRP A 101 -6.30 14.45 -6.00
C TRP A 101 -7.65 15.11 -5.76
N SER A 102 -8.74 14.43 -6.11
CA SER A 102 -10.10 14.89 -5.83
C SER A 102 -10.35 15.10 -4.34
N ILE A 103 -9.88 14.19 -3.47
CA ILE A 103 -10.00 14.35 -2.01
C ILE A 103 -9.23 15.58 -1.52
N LEU A 104 -7.99 15.79 -2.00
CA LEU A 104 -7.21 16.99 -1.66
C LEU A 104 -7.93 18.27 -2.06
N ARG A 105 -8.52 18.28 -3.27
CA ARG A 105 -9.28 19.43 -3.77
C ARG A 105 -10.51 19.70 -2.90
N ILE A 106 -11.31 18.68 -2.59
CA ILE A 106 -12.49 18.80 -1.72
C ILE A 106 -12.07 19.33 -0.34
N LEU A 107 -10.98 18.81 0.22
CA LEU A 107 -10.49 19.24 1.53
C LEU A 107 -10.11 20.72 1.51
N ARG A 108 -9.47 21.19 0.44
CA ARG A 108 -9.09 22.60 0.26
C ARG A 108 -10.32 23.51 0.11
N GLU A 109 -11.30 23.10 -0.69
CA GLU A 109 -12.54 23.86 -0.89
C GLU A 109 -13.36 23.98 0.40
N ASN A 110 -13.27 22.99 1.28
CA ASN A 110 -13.99 22.97 2.56
C ASN A 110 -13.14 23.43 3.76
N SER A 111 -11.98 24.05 3.53
CA SER A 111 -11.06 24.42 4.63
C SER A 111 -11.69 25.38 5.64
N MET A 112 -12.65 26.20 5.22
CA MET A 112 -13.35 27.17 6.07
C MET A 112 -14.26 26.52 7.12
N TYR A 113 -14.71 25.28 6.90
CA TYR A 113 -15.61 24.57 7.82
C TYR A 113 -14.88 23.74 8.87
N PHE A 114 -13.56 23.58 8.75
CA PHE A 114 -12.75 22.80 9.67
C PHE A 114 -12.00 23.71 10.63
N SER A 115 -11.84 23.24 11.88
CA SER A 115 -10.83 23.84 12.75
C SER A 115 -9.45 23.72 12.10
N ALA A 116 -8.56 24.70 12.29
CA ALA A 116 -7.22 24.69 11.73
C ALA A 116 -6.45 23.40 12.08
N LYS A 117 -6.68 22.85 13.28
CA LYS A 117 -6.08 21.59 13.74
C LYS A 117 -6.60 20.39 12.96
N THR A 118 -7.92 20.26 12.81
CA THR A 118 -8.56 19.17 12.06
C THR A 118 -8.18 19.21 10.58
N TYR A 119 -8.17 20.41 9.98
CA TYR A 119 -7.75 20.61 8.60
C TYR A 119 -6.30 20.16 8.37
N THR A 120 -5.38 20.56 9.26
CA THR A 120 -3.96 20.17 9.17
C THR A 120 -3.81 18.65 9.27
N MET A 121 -4.55 18.01 10.17
CA MET A 121 -4.52 16.55 10.34
C MET A 121 -5.04 15.82 9.10
N HIS A 122 -6.19 16.21 8.55
CA HIS A 122 -6.71 15.61 7.31
C HIS A 122 -5.77 15.84 6.14
N ARG A 123 -5.22 17.05 6.00
CA ARG A 123 -4.28 17.38 4.92
C ARG A 123 -3.02 16.51 5.00
N GLN A 124 -2.46 16.31 6.18
CA GLN A 124 -1.32 15.42 6.40
C GLN A 124 -1.65 13.98 5.99
N LEU A 125 -2.82 13.47 6.41
CA LEU A 125 -3.26 12.13 6.06
C LEU A 125 -3.44 11.95 4.54
N THR A 126 -4.05 12.92 3.86
CA THR A 126 -4.25 12.82 2.40
C THR A 126 -2.94 12.93 1.63
N ILE A 127 -2.00 13.79 2.07
CA ILE A 127 -0.65 13.86 1.48
C ILE A 127 0.08 12.53 1.66
N LEU A 128 -0.04 11.91 2.83
CA LEU A 128 0.53 10.59 3.07
C LEU A 128 -0.07 9.54 2.12
N ILE A 129 -1.40 9.48 1.98
CA ILE A 129 -2.05 8.54 1.05
C ILE A 129 -1.51 8.73 -0.37
N PHE A 130 -1.29 9.97 -0.79
CA PHE A 130 -0.70 10.26 -2.09
C PHE A 130 0.75 9.74 -2.22
N GLY A 131 1.57 9.92 -1.17
CA GLY A 131 2.90 9.32 -1.11
C GLY A 131 2.87 7.78 -1.13
N GLN A 132 1.90 7.19 -0.44
CA GLN A 132 1.69 5.73 -0.41
C GLN A 132 1.23 5.18 -1.76
N LEU A 133 0.46 5.94 -2.54
CA LEU A 133 0.10 5.59 -3.93
C LEU A 133 1.31 5.67 -4.87
N LEU A 134 2.24 6.59 -4.63
CA LEU A 134 3.47 6.67 -5.44
C LEU A 134 4.48 5.57 -5.11
N ALA A 135 4.47 5.05 -3.87
CA ALA A 135 5.39 3.99 -3.46
C ALA A 135 5.37 2.74 -4.35
N PRO A 136 4.23 2.09 -4.65
CA PRO A 136 4.20 0.92 -5.53
C PRO A 136 4.63 1.27 -6.96
N VAL A 137 4.38 2.49 -7.45
CA VAL A 137 4.90 2.94 -8.76
C VAL A 137 6.43 2.97 -8.76
N ILE A 138 7.04 3.54 -7.72
CA ILE A 138 8.50 3.68 -7.62
C ILE A 138 9.18 2.34 -7.33
N PHE A 139 8.66 1.57 -6.38
CA PHE A 139 9.33 0.37 -5.87
C PHE A 139 8.96 -0.91 -6.63
N ASN A 140 7.80 -0.96 -7.30
CA ASN A 140 7.38 -2.16 -8.04
C ASN A 140 7.38 -1.90 -9.54
N VAL A 141 6.59 -0.93 -10.02
CA VAL A 141 6.39 -0.74 -11.47
C VAL A 141 7.66 -0.33 -12.17
N LEU A 142 8.36 0.69 -11.66
CA LEU A 142 9.52 1.26 -12.33
C LEU A 142 10.66 0.21 -12.49
N PRO A 143 11.03 -0.58 -11.47
CA PRO A 143 11.98 -1.68 -11.64
C PRO A 143 11.51 -2.76 -12.62
N ILE A 144 10.23 -3.14 -12.58
CA ILE A 144 9.65 -4.11 -13.54
C ILE A 144 9.78 -3.58 -14.96
N CYS A 145 9.41 -2.32 -15.20
CA CYS A 145 9.50 -1.69 -16.52
C CYS A 145 10.94 -1.64 -17.03
N ILE A 146 11.90 -1.28 -16.17
CA ILE A 146 13.33 -1.25 -16.56
C ILE A 146 13.81 -2.65 -16.95
N VAL A 147 13.47 -3.67 -16.15
CA VAL A 147 13.83 -5.06 -16.43
C VAL A 147 13.21 -5.54 -17.73
N LEU A 148 11.91 -5.32 -17.93
CA LEU A 148 11.19 -5.73 -19.14
C LEU A 148 11.73 -5.01 -20.39
N MET A 149 11.98 -3.69 -20.31
CA MET A 149 12.58 -2.95 -21.42
C MET A 149 13.99 -3.44 -21.75
N GLY A 150 14.80 -3.76 -20.72
CA GLY A 150 16.11 -4.38 -20.92
C GLY A 150 16.00 -5.70 -21.68
N MET A 151 15.10 -6.59 -21.23
CA MET A 151 14.85 -7.87 -21.91
C MET A 151 14.40 -7.69 -23.37
N LEU A 152 13.50 -6.72 -23.64
CA LEU A 152 13.00 -6.44 -24.99
C LEU A 152 14.11 -5.97 -25.95
N VAL A 153 15.11 -5.25 -25.45
CA VAL A 153 16.29 -4.81 -26.23
C VAL A 153 17.35 -5.92 -26.34
N GLY A 154 17.13 -7.08 -25.74
CA GLY A 154 18.06 -8.21 -25.75
C GLY A 154 19.17 -8.11 -24.71
N TYR A 155 19.05 -7.21 -23.71
CA TYR A 155 19.96 -7.22 -22.57
C TYR A 155 19.71 -8.49 -21.74
N LYS A 156 20.78 -9.27 -21.57
CA LYS A 156 20.79 -10.39 -20.62
C LYS A 156 20.80 -9.81 -19.20
N LEU A 157 19.89 -10.28 -18.36
CA LEU A 157 19.87 -9.87 -16.96
C LEU A 157 21.09 -10.43 -16.24
N ASP A 158 21.93 -9.53 -15.72
CA ASP A 158 23.02 -9.90 -14.83
C ASP A 158 22.48 -10.21 -13.42
N LYS A 159 23.24 -10.99 -12.65
CA LYS A 159 22.95 -11.34 -11.26
C LYS A 159 22.68 -10.09 -10.42
N TRP A 160 23.45 -9.04 -10.61
CA TRP A 160 23.27 -7.76 -9.91
C TRP A 160 21.93 -7.09 -10.22
N ALA A 161 21.48 -7.12 -11.48
CA ALA A 161 20.21 -6.54 -11.87
C ALA A 161 19.03 -7.27 -11.20
N ILE A 162 19.09 -8.62 -11.16
CA ILE A 162 18.08 -9.45 -10.50
C ILE A 162 18.07 -9.20 -8.98
N GLN A 163 19.24 -9.14 -8.35
CA GLN A 163 19.35 -8.86 -6.91
C GLN A 163 18.81 -7.46 -6.57
N PHE A 164 19.14 -6.45 -7.37
CA PHE A 164 18.62 -5.10 -7.21
C PHE A 164 17.10 -5.03 -7.38
N PHE A 165 16.56 -5.76 -8.37
CA PHE A 165 15.12 -5.89 -8.57
C PHE A 165 14.43 -6.50 -7.35
N ILE A 166 14.93 -7.64 -6.84
CA ILE A 166 14.39 -8.30 -5.64
C ILE A 166 14.50 -7.38 -4.41
N LEU A 167 15.62 -6.68 -4.25
CA LEU A 167 15.82 -5.72 -3.16
C LEU A 167 14.77 -4.59 -3.21
N THR A 168 14.49 -4.08 -4.41
CA THR A 168 13.51 -2.99 -4.58
C THR A 168 12.09 -3.44 -4.28
N LEU A 169 11.72 -4.68 -4.63
CA LEU A 169 10.43 -5.26 -4.25
C LEU A 169 10.32 -5.51 -2.73
N THR A 170 11.40 -6.00 -2.11
CA THR A 170 11.39 -6.31 -0.67
C THR A 170 11.43 -5.06 0.20
N ILE A 171 12.03 -3.96 -0.26
CA ILE A 171 12.07 -2.71 0.50
C ILE A 171 10.74 -1.93 0.47
N TYR A 172 9.83 -2.25 -0.45
CA TYR A 172 8.52 -1.58 -0.56
C TYR A 172 7.72 -1.65 0.76
N ALA A 173 7.57 -2.85 1.33
CA ALA A 173 6.81 -3.05 2.56
C ALA A 173 7.36 -2.22 3.75
N PRO A 174 8.67 -2.32 4.10
CA PRO A 174 9.22 -1.49 5.17
C PRO A 174 9.20 0.00 4.82
N ALA A 175 9.44 0.39 3.56
CA ALA A 175 9.36 1.79 3.15
C ALA A 175 7.96 2.38 3.39
N ASN A 176 6.90 1.64 3.05
CA ASN A 176 5.52 2.09 3.29
C ASN A 176 5.19 2.25 4.79
N SER A 177 5.65 1.31 5.62
CA SER A 177 5.53 1.41 7.08
C SER A 177 6.31 2.61 7.62
N LEU A 178 7.54 2.84 7.15
CA LEU A 178 8.37 3.97 7.55
C LEU A 178 7.75 5.31 7.17
N MET A 179 7.19 5.44 5.95
CA MET A 179 6.45 6.64 5.56
C MET A 179 5.29 6.91 6.51
N THR A 180 4.51 5.87 6.85
CA THR A 180 3.38 6.00 7.78
C THR A 180 3.85 6.50 9.15
N ILE A 181 4.90 5.90 9.70
CA ILE A 181 5.47 6.31 10.99
C ILE A 181 6.00 7.74 10.92
N HIS A 182 6.65 8.13 9.83
CA HIS A 182 7.27 9.45 9.69
C HIS A 182 6.24 10.59 9.62
N PHE A 183 5.20 10.43 8.78
CA PHE A 183 4.23 11.48 8.48
C PHE A 183 3.05 11.52 9.47
N VAL A 184 2.65 10.39 10.06
CA VAL A 184 1.52 10.36 10.99
C VAL A 184 2.02 10.59 12.42
N THR A 185 1.85 11.82 12.90
CA THR A 185 2.35 12.26 14.22
C THR A 185 1.96 11.32 15.38
N PRO A 186 0.71 10.80 15.49
CA PRO A 186 0.37 9.81 16.52
C PRO A 186 1.25 8.55 16.48
N TYR A 187 1.46 7.96 15.30
CA TYR A 187 2.32 6.77 15.16
C TYR A 187 3.77 7.09 15.48
N ARG A 188 4.26 8.27 15.06
CA ARG A 188 5.61 8.73 15.40
C ARG A 188 5.83 8.84 16.91
N ARG A 189 4.90 9.48 17.61
CA ARG A 189 4.96 9.65 19.07
C ARG A 189 4.90 8.31 19.80
N PHE A 190 4.01 7.43 19.37
CA PHE A 190 3.91 6.08 19.90
C PHE A 190 5.23 5.32 19.72
N THR A 191 5.76 5.28 18.49
CA THR A 191 7.00 4.57 18.15
C THR A 191 8.19 5.11 18.95
N TYR A 192 8.36 6.43 19.07
CA TYR A 192 9.43 7.00 19.88
C TYR A 192 9.25 6.74 21.37
N ALA A 193 8.02 6.72 21.88
CA ALA A 193 7.77 6.38 23.29
C ALA A 193 8.13 4.93 23.57
N THR A 194 7.76 4.00 22.67
CA THR A 194 8.11 2.58 22.77
C THR A 194 9.62 2.38 22.73
N ILE A 195 10.33 3.03 21.80
CA ILE A 195 11.79 2.91 21.67
C ILE A 195 12.51 3.55 22.88
N SER A 196 12.01 4.67 23.40
CA SER A 196 12.65 5.38 24.51
C SER A 196 12.38 4.76 25.88
N CYS A 197 11.60 3.68 25.97
CA CYS A 197 11.12 3.05 27.21
C CYS A 197 10.53 4.04 28.23
N ARG A 198 10.05 5.21 27.77
CA ARG A 198 9.50 6.23 28.68
C ARG A 198 8.04 5.88 28.98
N PRO A 199 7.61 5.83 30.25
CA PRO A 199 6.21 5.59 30.58
C PRO A 199 5.37 6.72 29.98
N HIS A 200 4.59 6.39 28.96
CA HIS A 200 3.71 7.36 28.30
C HIS A 200 2.32 7.29 28.94
N LYS A 201 1.91 8.39 29.58
CA LYS A 201 0.50 8.56 29.96
C LYS A 201 -0.33 8.74 28.70
N ILE A 202 -0.95 7.67 28.23
CA ILE A 202 -1.92 7.73 27.13
C ILE A 202 -3.21 8.32 27.72
N SER A 203 -3.44 9.61 27.48
CA SER A 203 -4.75 10.21 27.73
C SER A 203 -5.70 9.74 26.63
N LEU A 204 -6.30 8.56 26.83
CA LEU A 204 -7.48 8.15 26.06
C LEU A 204 -8.58 9.15 26.40
N GLY A 205 -8.91 10.03 25.46
CA GLY A 205 -10.12 10.84 25.54
C GLY A 205 -11.32 9.90 25.42
N LEU A 206 -11.70 9.26 26.52
CA LEU A 206 -12.99 8.61 26.64
C LEU A 206 -14.03 9.73 26.55
N ILE A 207 -14.77 9.74 25.45
CA ILE A 207 -15.96 10.56 25.33
C ILE A 207 -16.97 9.91 26.26
N GLU A 208 -17.05 10.40 27.51
CA GLU A 208 -18.16 10.08 28.41
C GLU A 208 -19.43 10.62 27.75
N HIS A 209 -20.20 9.73 27.12
CA HIS A 209 -21.53 10.02 26.64
C HIS A 209 -22.44 10.14 27.86
N ASN A 210 -22.42 11.29 28.54
CA ASN A 210 -23.41 11.58 29.57
C ASN A 210 -24.77 11.73 28.88
N ALA A 211 -25.53 10.64 28.90
CA ALA A 211 -26.94 10.59 28.57
C ALA A 211 -27.73 11.29 29.68
N THR A 212 -27.59 12.60 29.78
CA THR A 212 -28.50 13.44 30.56
C THR A 212 -29.23 14.34 29.57
N GLU A 213 -30.50 13.98 29.34
CA GLU A 213 -31.47 14.77 28.60
C GLU A 213 -31.44 16.23 29.10
N GLY A 214 -31.23 17.17 28.18
CA GLY A 214 -31.66 18.55 28.41
C GLY A 214 -30.60 19.60 28.74
N ASN A 215 -29.33 19.48 28.30
CA ASN A 215 -28.54 20.69 27.95
C ASN A 215 -27.23 20.32 27.22
N PRO A 216 -26.98 20.73 25.96
CA PRO A 216 -25.75 20.41 25.24
C PRO A 216 -24.62 21.38 25.62
N SER A 217 -24.16 21.32 26.88
CA SER A 217 -22.89 21.93 27.28
C SER A 217 -21.81 20.86 27.21
N PHE A 218 -21.08 20.80 26.09
CA PHE A 218 -19.99 19.86 25.86
C PHE A 218 -18.82 20.16 26.82
N MET A 219 -18.84 19.60 28.03
CA MET A 219 -17.67 19.58 28.92
C MET A 219 -16.79 18.38 28.57
N LEU A 220 -15.62 18.65 28.01
CA LEU A 220 -14.57 17.65 27.79
C LEU A 220 -13.87 17.33 29.12
N THR A 221 -14.36 16.33 29.86
CA THR A 221 -13.67 15.80 31.02
C THR A 221 -12.48 14.96 30.54
N THR A 222 -11.26 15.43 30.78
CA THR A 222 -10.04 14.67 30.45
C THR A 222 -9.70 13.75 31.61
N GLN A 223 -10.12 12.49 31.56
CA GLN A 223 -9.60 11.46 32.47
C GLN A 223 -8.23 10.98 31.97
N SER A 224 -7.19 11.25 32.75
CA SER A 224 -5.85 10.71 32.48
C SER A 224 -5.74 9.29 33.05
N VAL A 225 -5.87 8.27 32.21
CA VAL A 225 -5.57 6.89 32.60
C VAL A 225 -4.06 6.71 32.60
N THR A 226 -3.48 6.47 33.77
CA THR A 226 -2.05 6.15 33.90
C THR A 226 -1.91 4.65 33.76
N VAL A 227 -1.53 4.16 32.58
CA VAL A 227 -1.15 2.75 32.40
C VAL A 227 0.21 2.57 33.08
N ARG A 228 0.22 2.07 34.31
CA ARG A 228 1.46 1.56 34.92
C ARG A 228 1.81 0.29 34.16
N ALA A 229 2.96 0.30 33.49
CA ALA A 229 3.57 -0.94 33.04
C ALA A 229 3.73 -1.82 34.28
N TYR A 230 3.16 -3.02 34.25
CA TYR A 230 3.36 -4.01 35.30
C TYR A 230 4.87 -4.30 35.37
N GLU A 231 5.54 -3.74 36.37
CA GLU A 231 6.81 -4.25 36.85
C GLU A 231 6.57 -5.67 37.35
N ASN A 232 6.82 -6.64 36.47
CA ASN A 232 7.00 -8.01 36.89
C ASN A 232 8.30 -8.07 37.71
N ASN A 233 8.16 -7.98 39.03
CA ASN A 233 9.19 -8.36 39.97
C ASN A 233 9.65 -9.79 39.67
N LYS A 234 10.91 -9.92 39.27
CA LYS A 234 11.72 -11.14 39.40
C LYS A 234 12.98 -10.78 40.16
#